data_AF-A0A7S3WMP1-F1
#
_entry.id   AF-A0A7S3WMP1-F1
#
_cell.length_a   1.000
_cell.length_b   1.000
_cell.length_c   1.000
_cell.angle_alpha   90.00
_cell.angle_beta   90.00
_cell.angle_gamma   90.00
#
_symmetry.space_group_name_H-M   'P 1'
#
loop_
_entity.id
_entity.type
_entity.pdbx_description
1 polymer ?
#
loop_
_entity_poly.entity_id
_entity_poly.type
_entity_poly.pdbx_seq_one_letter_code
_entity_poly.pdbx_strand_id
1 'polypeptide(L)'
;QHMYRLTPRERAAIGSKLPHGLGKMEVRWKGAMGEPGHLQSSTLPRRLPPIRPLAVSVLSSPAAVPIETPFTVTCSVTNTTSQERHLSLRAAPSALSLPIVLTGTSTRELGPIKPNGVLAFSITLVALQAGVHPPSG
;
A
#
# COMPACT_ATOMS: atom_id res chain seq x y z
N GLN A 1 17.79 4.36 39.57
CA GLN A 1 16.84 4.75 38.50
C GLN A 1 16.70 3.55 37.57
N HIS A 2 15.62 2.78 37.67
CA HIS A 2 15.43 1.57 36.85
C HIS A 2 14.38 1.85 35.77
N MET A 3 14.80 1.80 34.50
CA MET A 3 13.91 1.95 33.36
C MET A 3 13.42 0.56 32.97
N TYR A 4 12.13 0.27 33.23
CA TYR A 4 11.54 -1.00 32.84
C TYR A 4 11.15 -0.95 31.36
N ARG A 5 11.79 -1.80 30.54
CA ARG A 5 11.46 -2.00 29.14
C ARG A 5 10.46 -3.15 29.03
N LEU A 6 9.24 -2.87 28.58
CA LEU A 6 8.28 -3.92 28.24
C LEU A 6 8.75 -4.60 26.94
N THR A 7 9.17 -5.85 27.04
CA THR A 7 9.47 -6.69 25.87
C THR A 7 8.17 -7.08 25.18
N PRO A 8 8.04 -6.90 23.85
CA PRO A 8 6.86 -7.34 23.12
C PRO A 8 6.65 -8.83 23.33
N ARG A 9 5.48 -9.20 23.86
CA ARG A 9 5.10 -10.62 24.02
C ARG A 9 4.90 -11.23 22.64
N GLU A 10 5.53 -12.37 22.41
CA GLU A 10 5.53 -13.06 21.12
C GLU A 10 4.09 -13.33 20.65
N ARG A 11 3.82 -13.05 19.37
CA ARG A 11 2.48 -13.12 18.80
C ARG A 11 1.95 -14.55 18.87
N ALA A 12 0.84 -14.75 19.59
CA ALA A 12 0.06 -15.98 19.48
C ALA A 12 -0.45 -16.15 18.04
N ALA A 13 -0.37 -17.39 17.57
CA ALA A 13 -0.58 -17.79 16.19
C ALA A 13 -1.96 -17.42 15.61
N ILE A 14 -1.94 -17.33 14.28
CA ILE A 14 -3.03 -17.15 13.33
C ILE A 14 -4.27 -17.95 13.76
N GLY A 15 -5.33 -17.27 14.20
CA GLY A 15 -6.62 -17.91 14.50
C GLY A 15 -7.56 -17.13 15.40
N SER A 16 -7.04 -16.28 16.30
CA SER A 16 -7.91 -15.42 17.11
C SER A 16 -8.30 -14.16 16.33
N LYS A 17 -9.61 -13.87 16.23
CA LYS A 17 -10.12 -12.58 15.72
C LYS A 17 -9.28 -11.45 16.32
N LEU A 18 -8.50 -10.78 15.47
CA LEU A 18 -7.60 -9.71 15.91
C LEU A 18 -8.43 -8.62 16.58
N PRO A 19 -8.10 -8.20 17.82
CA PRO A 19 -8.87 -7.15 18.49
C PRO A 19 -8.87 -5.87 17.66
N HIS A 20 -10.05 -5.25 17.54
CA HIS A 20 -10.33 -4.09 16.70
C HIS A 20 -9.66 -2.78 17.16
N GLY A 21 -8.72 -2.81 18.11
CA GLY A 21 -8.06 -1.62 18.65
C GLY A 21 -6.63 -1.88 19.11
N LEU A 22 -5.80 -0.84 19.12
CA LEU A 22 -4.40 -0.88 19.57
C LEU A 22 -4.25 -0.96 21.11
N GLY A 23 -5.36 -1.03 21.84
CA GLY A 23 -5.40 -1.03 23.31
C GLY A 23 -5.54 0.38 23.91
N LYS A 24 -5.47 0.46 25.23
CA LYS A 24 -5.51 1.70 26.04
C LYS A 24 -4.25 1.76 26.89
N MET A 25 -3.58 2.91 26.93
CA MET A 25 -2.45 3.12 27.84
C MET A 25 -2.95 3.80 29.12
N GLU A 26 -2.56 3.27 30.28
CA GLU A 26 -2.85 3.86 31.58
C GLU A 26 -1.54 4.06 32.35
N VAL A 27 -1.32 5.27 32.86
CA VAL A 27 -0.17 5.64 33.67
C VAL A 27 -0.66 6.19 34.99
N ARG A 28 -0.15 5.66 36.09
CA ARG A 28 -0.42 6.13 37.46
C ARG A 28 0.89 6.54 38.11
N TRP A 29 0.87 7.65 38.83
CA TRP A 29 2.02 8.14 39.58
C TRP A 29 1.58 8.76 40.91
N LYS A 30 2.55 9.05 41.77
CA LYS A 30 2.38 9.93 42.93
C LYS A 30 3.26 11.15 42.73
N GLY A 31 2.73 12.34 42.95
CA GLY A 31 3.52 13.56 42.92
C GLY A 31 4.39 13.72 44.16
N ALA A 32 5.16 14.81 44.21
CA ALA A 32 6.18 15.02 45.24
C ALA A 32 5.60 15.13 46.66
N MET A 33 4.32 15.49 46.80
CA MET A 33 3.60 15.57 48.08
C MET A 33 2.68 14.37 48.32
N GLY A 34 2.79 13.31 47.52
CA GLY A 34 2.03 12.07 47.66
C GLY A 34 0.66 12.08 46.99
N GLU A 35 0.33 13.13 46.24
CA GLU A 35 -0.92 13.25 45.50
C GLU A 35 -0.99 12.23 44.34
N PRO A 36 -2.11 11.50 44.18
CA PRO A 36 -2.23 10.52 43.12
C PRO A 36 -2.48 11.20 41.76
N GLY A 37 -1.69 10.84 40.76
CA GLY A 37 -1.88 11.22 39.37
C GLY A 37 -2.28 10.02 38.51
N HIS A 38 -3.16 10.24 37.54
CA HIS A 38 -3.63 9.23 36.61
C HIS A 38 -3.81 9.83 35.22
N LEU A 39 -3.15 9.25 34.22
CA LEU A 39 -3.33 9.56 32.80
C LEU A 39 -3.78 8.32 32.06
N GLN A 40 -4.83 8.46 31.26
CA GLN A 40 -5.37 7.40 30.44
C GLN A 40 -5.47 7.88 29.00
N SER A 41 -4.95 7.10 28.05
CA SER A 41 -5.18 7.37 26.63
C SER A 41 -6.59 6.92 26.25
N SER A 42 -7.15 7.48 25.19
CA SER A 42 -8.32 6.89 24.53
C SER A 42 -7.90 5.60 23.80
N THR A 43 -8.85 4.68 23.62
CA THR A 43 -8.66 3.49 22.79
C THR A 43 -8.63 3.91 21.32
N LEU A 44 -7.52 3.66 20.63
CA LEU A 44 -7.42 3.96 19.21
C LEU A 44 -8.01 2.79 18.38
N PRO A 45 -9.09 3.00 17.61
CA PRO A 45 -9.63 1.97 16.74
C PRO A 45 -8.63 1.63 15.64
N ARG A 46 -8.47 0.34 15.37
CA ARG A 46 -7.62 -0.16 14.30
C ARG A 46 -8.31 0.06 12.96
N ARG A 47 -7.84 1.01 12.17
CA ARG A 47 -8.26 1.16 10.76
C ARG A 47 -7.54 0.11 9.92
N LEU A 48 -8.21 -1.01 9.63
CA LEU A 48 -7.72 -1.92 8.60
C LEU A 48 -7.90 -1.24 7.23
N PRO A 49 -6.90 -1.27 6.34
CA PRO A 49 -7.09 -0.84 4.98
C PRO A 49 -8.26 -1.62 4.35
N PRO A 50 -9.13 -0.97 3.57
CA PRO A 50 -10.18 -1.67 2.86
C PRO A 50 -9.56 -2.70 1.93
N ILE A 51 -10.02 -3.95 2.02
CA ILE A 51 -9.59 -5.03 1.12
C ILE A 51 -10.11 -4.68 -0.27
N ARG A 52 -9.20 -4.31 -1.16
CA ARG A 52 -9.52 -4.06 -2.57
C ARG A 52 -9.53 -5.39 -3.32
N PRO A 53 -10.54 -5.68 -4.17
CA PRO A 53 -10.63 -6.95 -4.90
C PRO A 53 -9.42 -7.27 -5.78
N LEU A 54 -8.72 -6.23 -6.23
CA LEU A 54 -7.50 -6.28 -7.01
C LEU A 54 -6.51 -5.30 -6.37
N ALA A 55 -5.28 -5.77 -6.16
CA ALA A 55 -4.17 -4.96 -5.67
C ALA A 55 -3.11 -4.87 -6.76
N VAL A 56 -2.71 -3.65 -7.13
CA VAL A 56 -1.66 -3.40 -8.12
C VAL A 56 -0.42 -2.89 -7.40
N SER A 57 0.74 -3.44 -7.73
CA SER A 57 2.04 -3.01 -7.21
C SER A 57 3.06 -2.88 -8.33
N VAL A 58 3.99 -1.94 -8.17
CA VAL A 58 5.14 -1.81 -9.07
C VAL A 58 6.20 -2.80 -8.60
N LEU A 59 6.63 -3.69 -9.50
CA LEU A 59 7.69 -4.66 -9.25
C LEU A 59 9.07 -4.07 -9.54
N SER A 60 9.18 -3.33 -10.65
CA SER A 60 10.44 -2.73 -11.09
C SER A 60 10.18 -1.47 -11.91
N SER A 61 10.98 -0.44 -11.64
CA SER A 61 11.02 0.80 -12.38
C SER A 61 12.47 1.31 -12.46
N PRO A 62 12.86 1.98 -13.56
CA PRO A 62 14.17 2.62 -13.64
C PRO A 62 14.34 3.68 -12.55
N ALA A 63 15.54 3.82 -12.00
CA ALA A 63 15.85 4.84 -10.98
C ALA A 63 15.88 6.26 -11.57
N ALA A 64 16.30 6.39 -12.82
CA ALA A 64 16.30 7.62 -13.59
C ALA A 64 15.81 7.32 -15.00
N VAL A 65 15.05 8.25 -15.56
CA VAL A 65 14.44 8.12 -16.89
C VAL A 65 14.82 9.35 -17.69
N PRO A 66 15.39 9.20 -18.90
CA PRO A 66 15.63 10.32 -19.80
C PRO A 66 14.30 10.83 -20.37
N ILE A 67 14.19 12.14 -20.51
CA ILE A 67 13.03 12.79 -21.15
C ILE A 67 12.95 12.33 -22.61
N GLU A 68 11.73 12.22 -23.12
CA GLU A 68 11.41 11.81 -24.50
C GLU A 68 11.91 10.41 -24.89
N THR A 69 12.42 9.63 -23.92
CA THR A 69 12.91 8.28 -24.16
C THR A 69 11.94 7.26 -23.56
N PRO A 70 11.50 6.25 -24.34
CA PRO A 70 10.65 5.19 -23.82
C PRO A 70 11.35 4.37 -22.73
N PHE A 71 10.64 4.12 -21.64
CA PHE A 71 11.11 3.27 -20.54
C PHE A 71 10.01 2.30 -20.12
N THR A 72 10.42 1.15 -19.57
CA THR A 72 9.49 0.09 -19.18
C THR A 72 9.36 0.02 -17.67
N VAL A 73 8.12 -0.07 -17.20
CA VAL A 73 7.78 -0.35 -15.80
C VAL A 73 7.09 -1.70 -15.73
N THR A 74 7.55 -2.54 -14.80
CA THR A 74 6.94 -3.84 -14.54
C THR A 74 6.03 -3.72 -13.33
N CYS A 75 4.78 -4.12 -13.50
CA CYS A 75 3.74 -4.10 -12.48
C CYS A 75 3.24 -5.52 -12.23
N SER A 76 2.67 -5.77 -11.05
CA SER A 76 1.92 -6.97 -10.74
C SER A 76 0.52 -6.61 -10.27
N VAL A 77 -0.47 -7.36 -10.77
CA VAL A 77 -1.82 -7.37 -10.22
C VAL A 77 -2.01 -8.63 -9.40
N THR A 78 -2.48 -8.49 -8.17
CA THR A 78 -2.88 -9.58 -7.28
C THR A 78 -4.40 -9.61 -7.19
N ASN A 79 -5.00 -10.76 -7.49
CA ASN A 79 -6.42 -11.00 -7.28
C ASN A 79 -6.64 -11.43 -5.84
N THR A 80 -7.29 -10.62 -5.00
CA THR A 80 -7.53 -10.98 -3.60
C THR A 80 -8.89 -11.65 -3.38
N THR A 81 -9.58 -12.04 -4.45
CA THR A 81 -10.90 -12.66 -4.37
C THR A 81 -10.84 -14.15 -4.60
N SER A 82 -11.90 -14.83 -4.16
CA SER A 82 -12.10 -16.26 -4.32
C SER A 82 -12.53 -16.68 -5.73
N GLN A 83 -12.76 -15.72 -6.65
CA GLN A 83 -13.18 -15.98 -8.02
C GLN A 83 -12.12 -15.55 -9.05
N GLU A 84 -12.11 -16.24 -10.18
CA GLU A 84 -11.32 -15.84 -11.35
C GLU A 84 -11.84 -14.53 -11.94
N ARG A 85 -10.93 -13.68 -12.43
CA ARG A 85 -11.24 -12.35 -12.98
C ARG A 85 -10.56 -12.18 -14.33
N HIS A 86 -11.26 -11.65 -15.32
CA HIS A 86 -10.63 -11.21 -16.57
C HIS A 86 -10.23 -9.74 -16.47
N LEU A 87 -8.98 -9.41 -16.81
CA LEU A 87 -8.45 -8.06 -16.64
C LEU A 87 -8.13 -7.42 -17.99
N SER A 88 -8.57 -6.16 -18.15
CA SER A 88 -8.15 -5.27 -19.22
C SER A 88 -7.45 -4.04 -18.64
N LEU A 89 -6.32 -3.68 -19.22
CA LEU A 89 -5.59 -2.45 -18.95
C LEU A 89 -6.10 -1.38 -19.91
N ARG A 90 -6.47 -0.20 -19.39
CA ARG A 90 -6.89 0.94 -20.21
C ARG A 90 -6.16 2.21 -19.79
N ALA A 91 -5.63 2.94 -20.76
CA ALA A 91 -5.09 4.28 -20.57
C ALA A 91 -6.24 5.27 -20.35
N ALA A 92 -6.12 6.12 -19.34
CA ALA A 92 -7.11 7.18 -19.12
C ALA A 92 -7.04 8.22 -20.26
N PRO A 93 -8.19 8.76 -20.72
CA PRO A 93 -8.23 9.79 -21.77
C PRO A 93 -7.45 11.06 -21.42
N SER A 94 -7.32 11.39 -20.13
CA SER A 94 -6.56 12.53 -19.61
C SER A 94 -5.05 12.32 -19.62
N ALA A 95 -4.55 11.16 -20.06
CA ALA A 95 -3.13 10.86 -20.05
C ALA A 95 -2.29 11.74 -20.99
N LEU A 96 -2.90 12.43 -21.96
CA LEU A 96 -2.19 13.26 -22.93
C LEU A 96 -1.67 14.59 -22.35
N SER A 97 -2.19 15.04 -21.21
CA SER A 97 -1.70 16.25 -20.51
C SER A 97 -0.79 15.92 -19.32
N LEU A 98 -0.41 14.65 -19.14
CA LEU A 98 0.41 14.22 -18.03
C LEU A 98 1.91 14.33 -18.36
N PRO A 99 2.76 14.57 -17.34
CA PRO A 99 4.22 14.59 -17.52
C PRO A 99 4.80 13.24 -17.94
N ILE A 100 4.06 12.14 -17.75
CA ILE A 100 4.43 10.80 -18.20
C ILE A 100 3.23 10.19 -18.93
N VAL A 101 3.46 9.69 -20.15
CA VAL A 101 2.42 9.16 -21.04
C VAL A 101 2.68 7.70 -21.39
N LEU A 102 1.62 6.91 -21.58
CA LEU A 102 1.71 5.54 -22.06
C LEU A 102 2.02 5.52 -23.56
N THR A 103 3.02 4.73 -23.96
CA THR A 103 3.28 4.47 -25.38
C THR A 103 2.57 3.21 -25.84
N GLY A 104 1.87 3.29 -26.97
CA GLY A 104 1.25 2.13 -27.62
C GLY A 104 -0.27 2.07 -27.47
N THR A 105 -0.82 0.87 -27.34
CA THR A 105 -2.27 0.62 -27.34
C THR A 105 -2.94 1.19 -26.10
N SER A 106 -4.00 1.98 -26.30
CA SER A 106 -4.82 2.55 -25.23
C SER A 106 -5.56 1.50 -24.40
N THR A 107 -5.78 0.30 -24.94
CA THR A 107 -6.41 -0.83 -24.25
C THR A 107 -5.64 -2.12 -24.54
N ARG A 108 -5.39 -2.92 -23.51
CA ARG A 108 -4.71 -4.22 -23.60
C ARG A 108 -5.38 -5.23 -22.68
N GLU A 109 -5.81 -6.36 -23.23
CA GLU A 109 -6.26 -7.49 -22.42
C GLU A 109 -5.07 -8.16 -21.74
N LEU A 110 -5.15 -8.30 -20.42
CA LEU A 110 -4.16 -9.00 -19.58
C LEU A 110 -4.54 -10.47 -19.37
N GLY A 111 -5.80 -10.84 -19.66
CA GLY A 111 -6.29 -12.20 -19.55
C GLY A 111 -6.87 -12.54 -18.18
N PRO A 112 -7.22 -13.82 -17.95
CA PRO A 112 -7.77 -14.29 -16.69
C PRO A 112 -6.69 -14.41 -15.60
N ILE A 113 -7.05 -14.00 -14.37
CA ILE A 113 -6.24 -14.20 -13.16
C ILE A 113 -6.98 -15.10 -12.17
N LYS A 114 -6.32 -16.20 -11.79
CA LYS A 114 -6.86 -17.19 -10.84
C LYS A 114 -7.18 -16.55 -9.47
N PRO A 115 -8.07 -17.16 -8.67
CA PRO A 115 -8.28 -16.76 -7.27
C PRO A 115 -6.96 -16.71 -6.49
N ASN A 116 -6.72 -15.65 -5.73
CA ASN A 116 -5.46 -15.43 -4.99
C ASN A 116 -4.19 -15.43 -5.88
N GLY A 117 -4.35 -15.33 -7.20
CA GLY A 117 -3.26 -15.35 -8.17
C GLY A 117 -2.58 -13.98 -8.32
N VAL A 118 -1.36 -14.01 -8.87
CA VAL A 118 -0.59 -12.82 -9.23
C VAL A 118 -0.27 -12.88 -10.71
N LEU A 119 -0.46 -11.76 -11.41
CA LEU A 119 -0.13 -11.59 -12.82
C LEU A 119 0.83 -10.40 -12.97
N ALA A 120 2.01 -10.65 -13.54
CA ALA A 120 2.96 -9.61 -13.88
C ALA A 120 2.73 -9.12 -15.31
N PHE A 121 2.82 -7.82 -15.52
CA PHE A 121 2.72 -7.19 -16.84
C PHE A 121 3.64 -5.97 -16.93
N SER A 122 4.11 -5.68 -18.13
CA SER A 122 4.97 -4.52 -18.40
C SER A 122 4.22 -3.48 -19.21
N ILE A 123 4.44 -2.21 -18.87
CA ILE A 123 3.96 -1.04 -19.58
C ILE A 123 5.14 -0.20 -20.03
N THR A 124 5.05 0.37 -21.23
CA THR A 124 6.07 1.28 -21.75
C THR A 124 5.54 2.71 -21.67
N LEU A 125 6.33 3.58 -21.06
CA LEU A 125 6.00 4.96 -20.75
C LEU A 125 7.03 5.89 -21.38
N VAL A 126 6.67 7.15 -21.62
CA VAL A 126 7.60 8.21 -22.02
C VAL A 126 7.39 9.41 -21.10
N ALA A 127 8.48 9.94 -20.56
CA ALA A 127 8.46 11.17 -19.78
C ALA A 127 8.55 12.39 -20.71
N LEU A 128 7.58 13.30 -20.63
CA LEU A 128 7.52 14.53 -21.42
C LEU A 128 8.06 15.75 -20.66
N GLN A 129 8.14 15.67 -19.33
CA GLN A 129 8.62 16.77 -18.48
C GLN A 129 9.64 16.29 -17.45
N ALA A 130 10.67 17.09 -17.20
CA ALA A 130 11.63 16.87 -16.12
C ALA A 130 10.97 16.98 -14.75
N GLY A 131 11.48 16.27 -13.74
CA GLY A 131 11.06 16.40 -12.35
C GLY A 131 10.72 15.07 -11.68
N VAL A 132 10.29 15.15 -10.42
CA VAL A 132 9.79 14.00 -9.65
C VAL A 132 8.30 13.90 -9.89
N HIS A 133 7.88 12.86 -10.60
CA HIS A 133 6.47 12.64 -10.92
C HIS A 133 5.96 11.36 -10.24
N PRO A 134 4.75 11.38 -9.65
CA PRO A 134 4.17 10.17 -9.09
C PRO A 134 3.86 9.19 -10.23
N PRO A 135 4.07 7.88 -10.03
CA PRO A 135 3.68 6.86 -11.01
C PRO A 135 2.15 6.67 -11.09
N SER A 136 1.38 7.28 -10.19
CA SER A 136 -0.08 7.27 -10.16
C SER A 136 -0.63 8.56 -10.75
N GLY A 137 -1.28 8.47 -11.90
CA GLY A 137 -2.30 9.45 -12.34
C GLY A 137 -3.63 9.20 -11.67
#